data_AF-A0A914NBI9-F1
#
_entry.id   AF-A0A914NBI9-F1
#
_cell.length_a   1.000
_cell.length_b   1.000
_cell.length_c   1.000
_cell.angle_alpha   90.00
_cell.angle_beta   90.00
_cell.angle_gamma   90.00
#
_symmetry.space_group_name_H-M   'P 1'
#
loop_
_entity.id
_entity.type
_entity.pdbx_description
1 polymer ?
#
loop_
_entity_poly.entity_id
_entity_poly.type
_entity_poly.pdbx_seq_one_letter_code
_entity_poly.pdbx_strand_id
1 'polypeptide(L)'
;MLAQSLHRVAFSSNLIPEMLAKFGTKSKKLVVDFSSPNIAKTFHMGNLRSTLYGNFIQKICRLAGHEVVSINYLGDWGPQFSMLAFYWLAVMDGKEGRIKRPEPEEWIEMNEKKKVELLTSSYAATHRMSKLNASFSAKSRQLFLEMEK
;
A
#
# COMPACT_ATOMS: atom_id res chain seq x y z
N MET A 1 -49.52 -1.44 6.28
CA MET A 1 -48.31 -1.67 5.44
C MET A 1 -47.03 -1.09 6.04
N LEU A 2 -46.95 0.21 6.40
CA LEU A 2 -45.71 0.81 6.94
C LEU A 2 -45.18 0.17 8.24
N ALA A 3 -46.06 -0.19 9.17
CA ALA A 3 -45.68 -0.80 10.46
C ALA A 3 -45.03 -2.20 10.30
N GLN A 4 -45.49 -3.01 9.33
CA GLN A 4 -44.87 -4.31 9.03
C GLN A 4 -43.49 -4.16 8.39
N SER A 5 -43.31 -3.15 7.53
CA SER A 5 -42.00 -2.84 6.94
C SER A 5 -40.99 -2.39 7.99
N LEU A 6 -41.40 -1.55 8.94
CA LEU A 6 -40.56 -1.11 10.07
C LEU A 6 -40.20 -2.26 11.03
N HIS A 7 -41.14 -3.17 11.31
CA HIS A 7 -40.88 -4.35 12.12
C HIS A 7 -39.83 -5.28 11.46
N ARG A 8 -39.87 -5.46 10.13
CA ARG A 8 -38.81 -6.24 9.44
C ARG A 8 -37.44 -5.56 9.48
N VAL A 9 -37.40 -4.23 9.35
CA VAL A 9 -36.16 -3.44 9.46
C VAL A 9 -35.57 -3.51 10.87
N ALA A 10 -36.40 -3.43 11.90
CA ALA A 10 -35.96 -3.42 13.30
C ALA A 10 -35.52 -4.80 13.83
N PHE A 11 -36.03 -5.89 13.25
CA PHE A 11 -35.85 -7.25 13.79
C PHE A 11 -35.23 -8.27 12.81
N SER A 12 -34.86 -7.88 11.58
CA SER A 12 -34.12 -8.77 10.67
C SER A 12 -32.62 -8.72 10.98
N SER A 13 -32.06 -9.87 11.33
CA SER A 13 -30.61 -10.08 11.44
C SER A 13 -29.90 -10.00 10.08
N ASN A 14 -30.64 -9.98 8.97
CA ASN A 14 -30.14 -10.03 7.60
C ASN A 14 -30.77 -8.95 6.70
N LEU A 15 -31.11 -7.79 7.27
CA LEU A 15 -31.78 -6.69 6.56
C LEU A 15 -31.01 -6.26 5.28
N ILE A 16 -29.69 -6.15 5.37
CA ILE A 16 -28.86 -5.70 4.25
C ILE A 16 -28.88 -6.71 3.09
N PRO A 17 -28.59 -8.01 3.28
CA PRO A 17 -28.80 -9.03 2.25
C PRO A 17 -30.21 -9.02 1.63
N GLU A 18 -31.26 -8.92 2.45
CA GLU A 18 -32.65 -8.89 1.96
C GLU A 18 -32.94 -7.65 1.10
N MET A 19 -32.39 -6.49 1.46
CA MET A 19 -32.51 -5.26 0.67
C MET A 19 -31.73 -5.39 -0.65
N LEU A 20 -30.53 -5.95 -0.61
CA LEU A 20 -29.67 -6.13 -1.80
C LEU A 20 -30.26 -7.14 -2.80
N ALA A 21 -30.89 -8.22 -2.30
CA ALA A 21 -31.56 -9.21 -3.13
C ALA A 21 -32.69 -8.61 -3.98
N LYS A 22 -33.38 -7.56 -3.50
CA LYS A 22 -34.43 -6.85 -4.26
C LYS A 22 -33.90 -6.14 -5.50
N PHE A 23 -32.61 -5.83 -5.55
CA PHE A 23 -31.99 -5.23 -6.74
C PHE A 23 -31.62 -6.27 -7.81
N GLY A 24 -31.99 -7.55 -7.62
CA GLY A 24 -32.10 -8.53 -8.70
C GLY A 24 -30.82 -8.69 -9.52
N THR A 25 -29.66 -8.77 -8.87
CA THR A 25 -28.41 -8.91 -9.61
C THR A 25 -28.10 -10.38 -9.85
N LYS A 26 -28.01 -10.78 -11.13
CA LYS A 26 -27.40 -12.06 -11.50
C LYS A 26 -26.01 -12.10 -10.86
N SER A 27 -25.67 -13.20 -10.18
CA SER A 27 -24.33 -13.34 -9.58
C SER A 27 -23.26 -13.11 -10.64
N LYS A 28 -22.23 -12.33 -10.27
CA LYS A 28 -21.11 -11.93 -11.12
C LYS A 28 -19.82 -12.22 -10.39
N LYS A 29 -18.74 -12.41 -11.15
CA LYS A 29 -17.38 -12.39 -10.64
C LYS A 29 -16.87 -10.95 -10.67
N LEU A 30 -16.49 -10.43 -9.50
CA LEU A 30 -16.01 -9.06 -9.34
C LEU A 30 -14.58 -9.09 -8.82
N VAL A 31 -13.73 -8.26 -9.41
CA VAL A 31 -12.39 -7.98 -8.89
C VAL A 31 -12.43 -6.62 -8.20
N VAL A 32 -11.96 -6.56 -6.95
CA VAL A 32 -11.85 -5.32 -6.19
C VAL A 32 -10.40 -5.15 -5.76
N ASP A 33 -9.69 -4.22 -6.41
CA ASP A 33 -8.34 -3.82 -6.01
C ASP A 33 -8.41 -2.62 -5.07
N PHE A 34 -7.73 -2.71 -3.93
CA PHE A 34 -7.69 -1.66 -2.92
C PHE A 34 -6.45 -1.77 -2.04
N SER A 35 -6.25 -0.76 -1.19
CA SER A 35 -5.03 -0.56 -0.38
C SER A 35 -3.84 -0.14 -1.25
N SER A 36 -3.32 -1.04 -2.09
CA SER A 36 -2.27 -0.86 -3.09
C SER A 36 -1.11 0.07 -2.63
N PRO A 37 -0.54 -0.13 -1.43
CA PRO A 37 0.45 0.76 -0.89
C PRO A 37 1.77 0.62 -1.64
N ASN A 38 2.52 1.73 -1.74
CA ASN A 38 3.92 1.69 -2.12
C ASN A 38 4.75 1.23 -0.92
N ILE A 39 5.41 0.06 -1.05
CA ILE A 39 6.15 -0.58 0.04
C ILE A 39 7.55 0.02 0.27
N ALA A 40 7.99 0.94 -0.60
CA ALA A 40 9.24 1.70 -0.40
C ALA A 40 9.14 2.71 0.76
N LYS A 41 7.94 2.91 1.32
CA LYS A 41 7.68 3.81 2.45
C LYS A 41 6.59 3.25 3.35
N THR A 42 6.43 3.87 4.51
CA THR A 42 5.35 3.55 5.45
C THR A 42 3.96 3.74 4.87
N PHE A 43 3.04 2.88 5.33
CA PHE A 43 1.61 3.04 5.12
C PHE A 43 1.11 4.34 5.77
N HIS A 44 0.31 5.12 5.05
CA HIS A 44 -0.20 6.41 5.52
C HIS A 44 -1.71 6.56 5.29
N MET A 45 -2.29 7.67 5.78
CA MET A 45 -3.73 7.96 5.69
C MET A 45 -4.32 7.89 4.27
N GLY A 46 -3.50 8.10 3.23
CA GLY A 46 -3.93 7.94 1.84
C GLY A 46 -4.27 6.48 1.52
N ASN A 47 -3.39 5.55 1.90
CA ASN A 47 -3.60 4.12 1.71
C ASN A 47 -4.71 3.59 2.63
N LEU A 48 -4.83 4.14 3.86
CA LEU A 48 -5.90 3.76 4.79
C LEU A 48 -7.28 3.99 4.22
N ARG A 49 -7.49 5.13 3.55
CA ARG A 49 -8.78 5.47 2.94
C ARG A 49 -9.19 4.44 1.88
N SER A 50 -8.29 4.13 0.96
CA SER A 50 -8.51 3.08 -0.05
C SER A 50 -8.79 1.73 0.61
N THR A 51 -8.04 1.39 1.66
CA THR A 51 -8.22 0.16 2.42
C THR A 51 -9.61 0.05 3.02
N LEU A 52 -10.09 1.11 3.69
CA LEU A 52 -11.40 1.13 4.33
C LEU A 52 -12.54 1.03 3.30
N TYR A 53 -12.47 1.83 2.23
CA TYR A 53 -13.51 1.83 1.19
C TYR A 53 -13.54 0.53 0.41
N GLY A 54 -12.39 0.00 0.00
CA GLY A 54 -12.32 -1.28 -0.70
C GLY A 54 -12.84 -2.43 0.16
N ASN A 55 -12.47 -2.46 1.45
CA ASN A 55 -12.98 -3.45 2.39
C ASN A 55 -14.51 -3.35 2.60
N PHE A 56 -15.06 -2.13 2.63
CA PHE A 56 -16.50 -1.93 2.73
C PHE A 56 -17.22 -2.39 1.45
N ILE A 57 -16.72 -1.99 0.28
CA ILE A 57 -17.29 -2.34 -1.03
C ILE A 57 -17.27 -3.85 -1.24
N GLN A 58 -16.14 -4.54 -1.00
CA GLN A 58 -16.06 -5.98 -1.20
C GLN A 58 -17.02 -6.75 -0.29
N LYS A 59 -17.26 -6.27 0.95
CA LYS A 59 -18.25 -6.86 1.86
C LYS A 59 -19.67 -6.69 1.34
N ILE A 60 -20.04 -5.49 0.87
CA ILE A 60 -21.37 -5.25 0.27
C ILE A 60 -21.57 -6.16 -0.95
N CYS A 61 -20.59 -6.23 -1.85
CA CYS A 61 -20.68 -7.06 -3.04
C CYS A 61 -20.85 -8.55 -2.70
N ARG A 62 -20.16 -9.06 -1.67
CA ARG A 62 -20.35 -10.43 -1.17
C ARG A 62 -21.75 -10.63 -0.59
N LEU A 63 -22.23 -9.68 0.23
CA LEU A 63 -23.59 -9.72 0.80
C LEU A 63 -24.69 -9.64 -0.28
N ALA A 64 -24.39 -9.00 -1.42
CA ALA A 64 -25.28 -8.98 -2.59
C ALA A 64 -25.26 -10.28 -3.42
N GLY A 65 -24.47 -11.29 -3.03
CA GLY A 65 -24.41 -12.60 -3.71
C GLY A 65 -23.41 -12.68 -4.87
N HIS A 66 -22.44 -11.76 -4.96
CA HIS A 66 -21.37 -11.83 -5.95
C HIS A 66 -20.18 -12.67 -5.45
N GLU A 67 -19.51 -13.34 -6.40
CA GLU A 67 -18.19 -13.92 -6.18
C GLU A 67 -17.16 -12.78 -6.29
N VAL A 68 -16.51 -12.44 -5.18
CA VAL A 68 -15.55 -11.33 -5.14
C VAL A 68 -14.12 -11.85 -4.96
N VAL A 69 -13.20 -11.42 -5.82
CA VAL A 69 -11.76 -11.57 -5.66
C VAL A 69 -11.20 -10.22 -5.26
N SER A 70 -10.57 -10.16 -4.08
CA SER A 70 -9.94 -8.93 -3.59
C SER A 70 -8.44 -8.99 -3.88
N ILE A 71 -7.91 -7.90 -4.43
CA ILE A 71 -6.50 -7.76 -4.78
C ILE A 71 -5.91 -6.59 -4.00
N ASN A 72 -4.64 -6.73 -3.63
CA ASN A 72 -3.83 -5.66 -3.10
C ASN A 72 -2.61 -5.53 -4.00
N TYR A 73 -2.74 -4.78 -5.10
CA TYR A 73 -1.66 -4.62 -6.07
C TYR A 73 -0.59 -3.68 -5.51
N LEU A 74 0.43 -4.26 -4.88
CA LEU A 74 1.47 -3.50 -4.20
C LEU A 74 2.27 -2.63 -5.18
N GLY A 75 2.65 -1.43 -4.74
CA GLY A 75 3.65 -0.62 -5.44
C GLY A 75 5.06 -1.10 -5.08
N ASP A 76 5.42 -2.29 -5.54
CA ASP A 76 6.67 -3.00 -5.25
C ASP A 76 7.75 -2.88 -6.34
N TRP A 77 7.43 -2.23 -7.45
CA TRP A 77 8.38 -1.94 -8.53
C TRP A 77 8.32 -0.49 -9.02
N GLY A 78 9.47 0.05 -9.42
CA GLY A 78 9.60 1.39 -10.00
C GLY A 78 10.85 2.17 -9.56
N PRO A 79 11.08 3.38 -10.12
CA PRO A 79 12.29 4.18 -9.87
C PRO A 79 12.59 4.50 -8.40
N GLN A 80 11.58 4.48 -7.53
CA GLN A 80 11.76 4.63 -6.09
C GLN A 80 12.66 3.56 -5.47
N PHE A 81 12.66 2.33 -5.99
CA PHE A 81 13.49 1.24 -5.48
C PHE A 81 14.95 1.43 -5.86
N SER A 82 15.24 1.85 -7.09
CA SER A 82 16.62 2.14 -7.50
C SER A 82 17.18 3.36 -6.78
N MET A 83 16.36 4.39 -6.54
CA MET A 83 16.78 5.55 -5.72
C MET A 83 17.13 5.14 -4.29
N LEU A 84 16.31 4.28 -3.67
CA LEU A 84 16.60 3.73 -2.33
C LEU A 84 17.86 2.87 -2.33
N ALA A 85 17.98 1.92 -3.26
CA ALA A 85 19.14 1.05 -3.38
C ALA A 85 20.43 1.86 -3.57
N PHE A 86 20.42 2.82 -4.50
CA PHE A 86 21.57 3.69 -4.75
C PHE A 86 21.93 4.54 -3.52
N TYR A 87 20.93 5.08 -2.81
CA TYR A 87 21.18 5.84 -1.58
C TYR A 87 21.82 4.97 -0.49
N TRP A 88 21.33 3.76 -0.28
CA TRP A 88 21.89 2.83 0.71
C TRP A 88 23.30 2.36 0.36
N LEU A 89 23.59 2.17 -0.93
CA LEU A 89 24.87 1.65 -1.40
C LEU A 89 25.96 2.75 -1.52
N ALA A 90 25.59 3.95 -1.98
CA ALA A 90 26.56 4.96 -2.39
C ALA A 90 26.53 6.24 -1.54
N VAL A 91 25.48 6.48 -0.77
CA VAL A 91 25.34 7.71 0.04
C VAL A 91 25.46 7.42 1.53
N MET A 92 24.93 6.28 1.98
CA MET A 92 25.01 5.85 3.37
C MET A 92 26.35 5.16 3.71
N ASP A 93 27.46 5.73 3.27
CA ASP A 93 28.80 5.13 3.36
C ASP A 93 29.57 5.51 4.64
N GLY A 94 28.99 6.37 5.49
CA GLY A 94 29.63 6.84 6.72
C GLY A 94 30.79 7.81 6.50
N LYS A 95 31.10 8.20 5.26
CA LYS A 95 32.21 9.11 4.96
C LYS A 95 31.82 10.56 5.20
N GLU A 96 32.78 11.39 5.60
CA GLU A 96 32.59 12.84 5.77
C GLU A 96 31.41 13.19 6.71
N GLY A 97 31.17 12.37 7.74
CA GLY A 97 30.08 12.58 8.69
C GLY A 97 28.68 12.24 8.16
N ARG A 98 28.57 11.62 6.98
CA ARG A 98 27.29 11.11 6.45
C ARG A 98 26.80 9.92 7.27
N ILE A 99 25.48 9.68 7.22
CA ILE A 99 24.85 8.54 7.88
C ILE A 99 25.47 7.25 7.33
N LYS A 100 25.84 6.32 8.21
CA LYS A 100 26.29 4.99 7.83
C LYS A 100 25.10 4.04 7.74
N ARG A 101 25.04 3.22 6.68
CA ARG A 101 24.07 2.12 6.60
C ARG A 101 24.36 1.10 7.71
N PRO A 102 23.33 0.53 8.37
CA PRO A 102 23.54 -0.53 9.34
C PRO A 102 24.32 -1.70 8.72
N GLU A 103 25.23 -2.27 9.50
CA GLU A 103 25.84 -3.55 9.15
C GLU A 103 24.81 -4.69 9.24
N PRO A 104 25.02 -5.85 8.58
CA PRO A 104 24.07 -6.96 8.62
C PRO A 104 23.67 -7.40 10.03
N GLU A 105 24.61 -7.42 10.97
CA GLU A 105 24.38 -7.79 12.37
C GLU A 105 23.48 -6.76 13.06
N GLU A 106 23.79 -5.47 12.91
CA GLU A 106 22.98 -4.36 13.44
C GLU A 106 21.56 -4.39 12.87
N TRP A 107 21.43 -4.65 11.57
CA TRP A 107 20.15 -4.78 10.91
C TRP A 107 19.32 -5.94 11.47
N ILE A 108 19.94 -7.10 11.72
CA ILE A 108 19.22 -8.25 12.27
C ILE A 108 18.67 -7.92 13.67
N GLU A 109 19.47 -7.28 14.52
CA GLU A 109 19.10 -6.91 15.88
C GLU A 109 18.06 -5.77 15.97
N MET A 110 17.96 -4.93 14.93
CA MET A 110 16.96 -3.87 14.88
C MET A 110 15.53 -4.42 14.91
N ASN A 111 14.72 -3.84 15.80
CA ASN A 111 13.28 -4.09 15.80
C ASN A 111 12.60 -3.54 14.52
N GLU A 112 11.42 -4.04 14.23
CA GLU A 112 10.66 -3.69 13.02
C GLU A 112 10.39 -2.18 12.92
N LYS A 113 10.06 -1.53 14.03
CA LYS A 113 9.80 -0.09 14.07
C LYS A 113 11.02 0.71 13.56
N LYS A 114 12.22 0.40 14.07
CA LYS A 114 13.47 1.06 13.64
C LYS A 114 13.77 0.81 12.16
N LYS A 115 13.55 -0.43 11.67
CA LYS A 115 13.72 -0.77 10.24
C LYS A 115 12.79 0.07 9.36
N VAL A 116 11.54 0.20 9.76
CA VAL A 116 10.51 0.96 9.05
C VAL A 116 10.77 2.47 9.08
N GLU A 117 11.24 3.00 10.21
CA GLU A 117 11.68 4.40 10.35
C GLU A 117 12.88 4.70 9.46
N LEU A 118 13.87 3.80 9.41
CA LEU A 118 15.04 3.93 8.55
C LEU A 118 14.65 3.90 7.06
N LEU A 119 13.77 2.98 6.66
CA LEU A 119 13.26 2.91 5.29
C LEU A 119 12.52 4.21 4.91
N THR A 120 11.63 4.69 5.78
CA THR A 120 10.83 5.91 5.53
C THR A 120 11.70 7.15 5.43
N SER A 121 12.66 7.31 6.34
CA SER A 121 13.58 8.45 6.34
C SER A 121 14.52 8.40 5.12
N SER A 122 15.00 7.23 4.73
CA SER A 122 15.77 7.02 3.49
C SER A 122 14.96 7.43 2.27
N TYR A 123 13.70 7.00 2.18
CA TYR A 123 12.79 7.37 1.08
C TYR A 123 12.57 8.88 1.00
N ALA A 124 12.40 9.55 2.15
CA ALA A 124 12.27 11.01 2.17
C ALA A 124 13.56 11.71 1.74
N ALA A 125 14.73 11.17 2.14
CA ALA A 125 16.04 11.70 1.75
C ALA A 125 16.28 11.57 0.24
N THR A 126 15.96 10.42 -0.35
CA THR A 126 16.13 10.19 -1.79
C THR A 126 15.30 11.16 -2.63
N HIS A 127 14.05 11.43 -2.23
CA HIS A 127 13.17 12.41 -2.88
C HIS A 127 13.68 13.84 -2.79
N ARG A 128 14.33 14.22 -1.69
CA ARG A 128 14.96 15.53 -1.56
C ARG A 128 16.20 15.61 -2.44
N MET A 129 17.04 14.58 -2.41
CA MET A 129 18.27 14.52 -3.19
C MET A 129 18.01 14.50 -4.69
N SER A 130 17.00 13.77 -5.16
CA SER A 130 16.69 13.68 -6.59
C SER A 130 16.29 15.02 -7.20
N LYS A 131 15.69 15.92 -6.40
CA LYS A 131 15.35 17.29 -6.81
C LYS A 131 16.55 18.22 -6.86
N LEU A 132 17.54 17.99 -6.00
CA LEU A 132 18.68 18.92 -5.79
C LEU A 132 19.97 18.45 -6.48
N ASN A 133 20.08 17.17 -6.82
CA ASN A 133 21.31 16.57 -7.35
C ASN A 133 21.02 15.76 -8.62
N ALA A 134 21.31 16.36 -9.78
CA ALA A 134 21.13 15.73 -11.08
C ALA A 134 22.00 14.47 -11.26
N SER A 135 23.20 14.44 -10.68
CA SER A 135 24.09 13.26 -10.74
C SER A 135 23.48 12.06 -10.00
N PHE A 136 22.90 12.29 -8.82
CA PHE A 136 22.17 11.27 -8.07
C PHE A 136 20.99 10.70 -8.89
N SER A 137 20.20 11.58 -9.52
CA SER A 137 19.07 11.17 -10.35
C SER A 137 19.50 10.37 -11.58
N ALA A 138 20.59 10.78 -12.25
CA ALA A 138 21.13 10.04 -13.38
C ALA A 138 21.64 8.64 -12.99
N LYS A 139 22.40 8.54 -11.88
CA LYS A 139 22.95 7.26 -11.40
C LYS A 139 21.87 6.30 -10.90
N SER A 140 20.88 6.81 -10.17
CA SER A 140 19.74 5.98 -9.72
C SER A 140 18.88 5.51 -10.89
N ARG A 141 18.74 6.31 -11.96
CA ARG A 141 18.09 5.88 -13.20
C ARG A 141 18.89 4.81 -13.93
N GLN A 142 20.22 4.95 -13.99
CA GLN A 142 21.08 3.92 -14.59
C GLN A 142 20.94 2.59 -13.84
N LEU A 143 20.97 2.63 -12.50
CA LEU A 143 20.72 1.44 -11.66
C LEU A 143 19.33 0.83 -11.92
N PHE A 144 18.30 1.65 -12.10
CA PHE A 144 16.96 1.15 -12.44
C PHE A 144 16.96 0.33 -13.73
N LEU A 145 17.60 0.85 -14.79
CA LEU A 145 17.71 0.15 -16.07
C LEU A 145 18.52 -1.15 -15.98
N GLU A 146 19.44 -1.24 -15.02
CA GLU A 146 20.18 -2.48 -14.74
C GLU A 146 19.34 -3.49 -13.97
N MET A 147 18.44 -3.04 -13.09
CA MET A 147 17.50 -3.90 -12.36
C MET A 147 16.39 -4.49 -13.25
N GLU A 148 16.12 -3.90 -14.42
CA GLU A 148 15.13 -4.38 -15.39
C GLU A 148 15.67 -5.42 -16.38
N LYS A 149 16.97 -5.72 -16.34
CA LYS A 149 17.62 -6.73 -17.19
C LYS A 149 17.71 -8.07 -16.49
#